data_AF-A0A969DTJ9-F1
#
_entry.id   AF-A0A969DTJ9-F1
#
_cell.length_a   1.000
_cell.length_b   1.000
_cell.length_c   1.000
_cell.angle_alpha   90.00
_cell.angle_beta   90.00
_cell.angle_gamma   90.00
#
_symmetry.space_group_name_H-M   'P 1'
#
loop_
_entity.id
_entity.type
_entity.pdbx_description
1 polymer ?
#
loop_
_entity_poly.entity_id
_entity_poly.type
_entity_poly.pdbx_seq_one_letter_code
_entity_poly.pdbx_strand_id
1 'polypeptide(L)'
;MEIKDIPIHFQIAALKAKMPGCDLYLNKNYLRARGRIQPTPRSIWYTYEIKYWFRENIKIFIKDPLIKTELNGKKAEHLYKDGSLCLFFPKANEFDSKKLIVDYIVPWIALWLFFYEIWFVTGNWKGGGIHPNN
;
A
#
# COMPACT_ATOMS: atom_id res chain seq x y z
N MET A 1 25.40 -3.82 16.36
CA MET A 1 25.27 -4.30 14.97
C MET A 1 24.29 -3.38 14.26
N GLU A 2 24.76 -2.58 13.31
CA GLU A 2 23.91 -1.63 12.58
C GLU A 2 23.05 -2.39 11.56
N ILE A 3 21.73 -2.32 11.68
CA ILE A 3 20.82 -2.97 10.73
C ILE A 3 20.90 -2.19 9.41
N LYS A 4 21.45 -2.83 8.38
CA LYS A 4 21.58 -2.26 7.04
C LYS A 4 20.24 -2.30 6.30
N ASP A 5 20.06 -1.35 5.39
CA ASP A 5 18.95 -1.36 4.42
C ASP A 5 18.89 -2.69 3.68
N ILE A 6 17.68 -3.20 3.42
CA ILE A 6 17.50 -4.37 2.58
C ILE A 6 17.84 -3.98 1.14
N PRO A 7 18.82 -4.64 0.49
CA PRO A 7 19.17 -4.35 -0.88
C PRO A 7 18.00 -4.59 -1.84
N ILE A 8 17.93 -3.82 -2.92
CA ILE A 8 16.79 -3.86 -3.85
C ILE A 8 16.57 -5.25 -4.47
N HIS A 9 17.63 -6.02 -4.71
CA HIS A 9 17.52 -7.37 -5.26
C HIS A 9 16.86 -8.35 -4.28
N PHE A 10 17.03 -8.16 -2.96
CA PHE A 10 16.32 -8.92 -1.95
C PHE A 10 14.84 -8.52 -1.88
N GLN A 11 14.51 -7.22 -2.00
CA GLN A 11 13.12 -6.77 -2.13
C GLN A 11 12.43 -7.44 -3.33
N ILE A 12 13.11 -7.47 -4.49
CA ILE A 12 12.61 -8.12 -5.71
C ILE A 12 12.43 -9.63 -5.52
N ALA A 13 13.40 -10.32 -4.94
CA ALA A 13 13.31 -11.75 -4.69
C ALA A 13 12.13 -12.09 -3.77
N ALA A 14 11.95 -11.33 -2.68
CA ALA A 14 10.83 -11.51 -1.76
C ALA A 14 9.47 -11.24 -2.42
N LEU A 15 9.36 -10.17 -3.22
CA LEU A 15 8.15 -9.88 -4.00
C LEU A 15 7.80 -11.03 -4.96
N LYS A 16 8.78 -11.55 -5.71
CA LYS A 16 8.55 -12.69 -6.62
C LYS A 16 8.09 -13.96 -5.89
N ALA A 17 8.71 -14.25 -4.74
CA ALA A 17 8.39 -15.45 -3.97
C ALA A 17 6.99 -15.40 -3.35
N LYS A 18 6.59 -14.25 -2.81
CA LYS A 18 5.34 -14.09 -2.05
C LYS A 18 4.17 -13.55 -2.90
N MET A 19 4.45 -12.98 -4.07
CA MET A 19 3.46 -12.53 -5.04
C MET A 19 3.73 -13.15 -6.42
N PRO A 20 3.43 -14.44 -6.62
CA PRO A 20 3.58 -15.09 -7.91
C PRO A 20 2.78 -14.36 -8.99
N GLY A 21 3.40 -14.10 -10.14
CA GLY A 21 2.77 -13.38 -11.25
C GLY A 21 2.68 -11.85 -11.08
N CYS A 22 3.35 -11.27 -10.08
CA CYS A 22 3.47 -9.81 -10.00
C CYS A 22 4.28 -9.23 -11.16
N ASP A 23 3.84 -8.09 -11.67
CA ASP A 23 4.51 -7.34 -12.72
C ASP A 23 5.52 -6.38 -12.08
N LEU A 24 6.80 -6.65 -12.29
CA LEU A 24 7.92 -5.92 -11.70
C LEU A 24 8.63 -5.11 -12.78
N TYR A 25 8.88 -3.84 -12.48
CA TYR A 25 9.70 -2.97 -13.31
C TYR A 25 10.72 -2.25 -12.41
N LEU A 26 11.99 -2.34 -12.78
CA LEU A 26 13.07 -1.65 -12.08
C LEU A 26 13.77 -0.71 -13.05
N ASN A 27 13.99 0.52 -12.63
CA ASN A 27 14.93 1.42 -13.29
C ASN A 27 15.87 2.05 -12.26
N LYS A 28 16.71 2.99 -12.72
CA LYS A 28 17.70 3.68 -11.88
C LYS A 28 17.12 4.53 -10.73
N ASN A 29 15.82 4.78 -10.71
CA ASN A 29 15.15 5.67 -9.76
C ASN A 29 14.20 4.94 -8.80
N TYR A 30 13.48 3.94 -9.29
CA TYR A 30 12.48 3.24 -8.48
C TYR A 30 12.23 1.80 -8.92
N LEU A 31 11.75 1.00 -7.97
CA LEU A 31 11.10 -0.28 -8.22
C LEU A 31 9.59 -0.07 -8.24
N ARG A 32 8.95 -0.57 -9.29
CA ARG A 32 7.50 -0.70 -9.38
C ARG A 32 7.12 -2.17 -9.23
N ALA A 33 6.21 -2.47 -8.33
CA ALA A 33 5.55 -3.76 -8.24
C ALA A 33 4.05 -3.60 -8.41
N ARG A 34 3.47 -4.33 -9.38
CA ARG A 34 2.03 -4.40 -9.58
C ARG A 34 1.54 -5.80 -9.27
N GLY A 35 0.52 -5.90 -8.43
CA GLY A 35 -0.05 -7.16 -7.98
C GLY A 35 -1.57 -7.11 -7.95
N ARG A 36 -2.17 -8.28 -7.74
CA ARG A 36 -3.61 -8.40 -7.48
C ARG A 36 -3.82 -8.90 -6.05
N ILE A 37 -4.86 -8.39 -5.41
CA ILE A 37 -5.22 -8.78 -4.05
C ILE A 37 -6.72 -8.87 -3.88
N GLN A 38 -7.15 -9.82 -3.04
CA GLN A 38 -8.52 -9.99 -2.61
C GLN A 38 -8.50 -9.90 -1.08
N PRO A 39 -8.90 -8.77 -0.47
CA PRO A 39 -8.78 -8.55 0.98
C PRO A 39 -9.46 -9.63 1.84
N THR A 40 -10.61 -10.12 1.37
CA THR A 40 -11.33 -11.25 1.94
C THR A 40 -11.83 -12.16 0.82
N PRO A 41 -12.21 -13.43 1.09
CA PRO A 41 -12.79 -14.31 0.08
C PRO A 41 -14.07 -13.78 -0.60
N ARG A 42 -14.77 -12.81 0.02
CA ARG A 42 -15.98 -12.18 -0.54
C ARG A 42 -15.70 -10.86 -1.25
N SER A 43 -14.51 -10.30 -1.06
CA SER A 43 -14.10 -9.05 -1.69
C SER A 43 -13.93 -9.24 -3.19
N ILE A 44 -14.05 -8.16 -3.94
CA ILE A 44 -13.64 -8.18 -5.35
C ILE A 44 -12.11 -8.21 -5.45
N TRP A 45 -11.60 -8.51 -6.64
CA TRP A 45 -10.16 -8.39 -6.89
C TRP A 45 -9.77 -6.94 -7.16
N TYR A 46 -8.70 -6.50 -6.51
CA TYR A 46 -8.07 -5.22 -6.76
C TYR A 46 -6.70 -5.41 -7.39
N THR A 47 -6.35 -4.54 -8.32
CA THR A 47 -4.99 -4.36 -8.82
C THR A 47 -4.36 -3.17 -8.11
N TYR A 48 -3.24 -3.38 -7.44
CA TYR A 48 -2.46 -2.32 -6.80
C TYR A 48 -1.12 -2.12 -7.49
N GLU A 49 -0.56 -0.92 -7.36
CA GLU A 49 0.77 -0.57 -7.82
C GLU A 49 1.55 0.09 -6.68
N ILE A 50 2.68 -0.50 -6.33
CA ILE A 50 3.66 0.05 -5.38
C ILE A 50 4.79 0.66 -6.20
N LYS A 51 5.12 1.92 -5.93
CA LYS A 51 6.34 2.57 -6.40
C LYS A 51 7.24 2.85 -5.21
N TYR A 52 8.44 2.27 -5.21
CA TYR A 52 9.43 2.43 -4.18
C TYR A 52 10.69 3.11 -4.74
N TRP A 53 10.87 4.38 -4.39
CA TRP A 53 12.09 5.14 -4.63
C TRP A 53 13.01 4.86 -3.46
N PHE A 54 14.17 4.30 -3.78
CA PHE A 54 15.07 3.68 -2.82
C PHE A 54 15.21 4.45 -1.50
N ARG A 55 15.29 3.69 -0.41
CA ARG A 55 15.48 4.13 0.98
C ARG A 55 14.23 4.63 1.69
N GLU A 56 13.48 5.60 1.18
CA GLU A 56 12.48 6.28 2.06
C GLU A 56 11.14 6.65 1.44
N ASN A 57 10.99 6.60 0.12
CA ASN A 57 9.74 7.04 -0.52
C ASN A 57 9.00 5.87 -1.14
N ILE A 58 7.80 5.59 -0.63
CA ILE A 58 6.90 4.60 -1.18
C ILE A 58 5.54 5.23 -1.45
N LYS A 59 4.99 4.96 -2.63
CA LYS A 59 3.62 5.32 -2.98
C LYS A 59 2.87 4.11 -3.44
N ILE A 60 1.63 4.00 -2.99
CA ILE A 60 0.77 2.86 -3.27
C ILE A 60 -0.50 3.39 -3.90
N PHE A 61 -0.88 2.84 -5.05
CA PHE A 61 -2.10 3.20 -5.77
C PHE A 61 -2.95 1.97 -6.02
N ILE A 62 -4.28 2.13 -5.92
CA ILE A 62 -5.22 1.15 -6.47
C ILE A 62 -5.52 1.55 -7.92
N LYS A 63 -5.27 0.63 -8.84
CA LYS A 63 -5.35 0.86 -10.29
C LYS A 63 -6.65 0.33 -10.88
N ASP A 64 -7.19 -0.73 -10.32
CA ASP A 64 -8.41 -1.36 -10.80
C ASP A 64 -9.12 -2.15 -9.67
N PRO A 65 -10.44 -2.03 -9.49
CA PRO A 65 -11.22 -0.90 -9.98
C PRO A 65 -10.71 0.41 -9.37
N LEU A 66 -11.00 1.53 -10.01
CA LEU A 66 -10.72 2.83 -9.41
C LEU A 66 -11.55 3.00 -8.14
N ILE A 67 -10.89 3.32 -7.03
CA ILE A 67 -11.56 3.58 -5.75
C ILE A 67 -12.29 4.92 -5.81
N LYS A 68 -13.53 4.96 -5.29
CA LYS A 68 -14.19 6.23 -4.97
C LYS A 68 -13.51 6.90 -3.80
N THR A 69 -13.18 8.17 -3.95
CA THR A 69 -12.52 8.97 -2.91
C THR A 69 -13.50 9.80 -2.08
N GLU A 70 -14.77 9.86 -2.48
CA GLU A 70 -15.83 10.59 -1.77
C GLU A 70 -17.18 9.88 -1.91
N LEU A 71 -17.98 9.91 -0.85
CA LEU A 71 -19.36 9.45 -0.79
C LEU A 71 -20.19 10.42 0.04
N ASN A 72 -21.28 10.95 -0.54
CA ASN A 72 -22.21 11.86 0.14
C ASN A 72 -21.51 13.04 0.85
N GLY A 73 -20.49 13.65 0.21
CA GLY A 73 -19.71 14.75 0.77
C GLY A 73 -18.64 14.34 1.80
N LYS A 74 -18.51 13.04 2.12
CA LYS A 74 -17.47 12.52 3.02
C LYS A 74 -16.34 11.89 2.21
N LYS A 75 -15.09 12.27 2.49
CA LYS A 75 -13.92 11.69 1.84
C LYS A 75 -13.56 10.34 2.44
N ALA A 76 -12.96 9.47 1.63
CA ALA A 76 -12.33 8.26 2.12
C ALA A 76 -11.09 8.63 2.96
N GLU A 77 -10.91 7.94 4.08
CA GLU A 77 -9.78 8.19 4.98
C GLU A 77 -8.48 7.61 4.41
N HIS A 78 -7.36 8.16 4.88
CA HIS A 78 -6.00 7.67 4.57
C HIS A 78 -5.67 7.63 3.07
N LEU A 79 -6.05 8.70 2.38
CA LEU A 79 -5.61 9.00 1.01
C LEU A 79 -4.83 10.31 0.99
N TYR A 80 -3.69 10.30 0.30
CA TYR A 80 -2.99 11.53 -0.05
C TYR A 80 -3.69 12.25 -1.20
N LYS A 81 -3.36 13.55 -1.40
CA LYS A 81 -3.94 14.38 -2.46
C LYS A 81 -3.72 13.83 -3.88
N ASP A 82 -2.67 13.04 -4.08
CA ASP A 82 -2.37 12.39 -5.36
C ASP A 82 -3.11 11.05 -5.56
N GLY A 83 -3.96 10.65 -4.61
CA GLY A 83 -4.70 9.40 -4.62
C GLY A 83 -3.90 8.19 -4.16
N SER A 84 -2.66 8.37 -3.67
CA SER A 84 -1.92 7.28 -3.05
C SER A 84 -2.43 6.98 -1.63
N LEU A 85 -2.34 5.71 -1.22
CA LEU A 85 -2.74 5.26 0.11
C LEU A 85 -1.74 5.75 1.17
N CYS A 86 -2.26 6.26 2.29
CA CYS A 86 -1.50 6.56 3.50
C CYS A 86 -1.57 5.35 4.45
N LEU A 87 -0.67 4.37 4.26
CA LEU A 87 -0.76 3.08 4.96
C LEU A 87 -0.04 3.02 6.31
N PHE A 88 0.82 3.97 6.60
CA PHE A 88 1.63 3.98 7.81
C PHE A 88 1.99 5.42 8.20
N PHE A 89 2.32 5.64 9.46
CA PHE A 89 2.75 6.92 9.97
C PHE A 89 4.29 7.01 9.95
N PRO A 90 4.89 7.81 9.04
CA PRO A 90 6.35 7.83 8.87
C PRO A 90 7.10 8.21 10.15
N LYS A 91 6.54 9.10 10.98
CA LYS A 91 7.17 9.53 12.24
C LYS A 91 7.25 8.42 13.29
N ALA A 92 6.46 7.34 13.16
CA ALA A 92 6.51 6.18 14.04
C ALA A 92 7.47 5.09 13.54
N ASN A 93 8.21 5.30 12.43
CA ASN A 93 9.12 4.31 11.83
C ASN A 93 8.47 2.94 11.55
N GLU A 94 7.16 2.93 11.31
CA GLU A 94 6.38 1.72 11.03
C GLU A 94 6.88 1.00 9.78
N PHE A 95 7.33 1.76 8.78
CA PHE A 95 8.00 1.24 7.60
C PHE A 95 9.26 2.03 7.26
N ASP A 96 10.33 1.30 6.94
CA ASP A 96 11.62 1.82 6.47
C ASP A 96 12.29 0.82 5.53
N SER A 97 13.40 1.21 4.92
CA SER A 97 14.24 0.38 4.02
C SER A 97 14.76 -0.92 4.64
N LYS A 98 14.67 -1.08 5.96
CA LYS A 98 15.09 -2.26 6.70
C LYS A 98 13.99 -3.33 6.75
N LYS A 99 12.80 -3.04 6.21
CA LYS A 99 11.65 -3.95 6.16
C LYS A 99 11.33 -4.35 4.72
N LEU A 100 10.84 -5.59 4.56
CA LEU A 100 10.41 -6.07 3.25
C LEU A 100 9.09 -5.42 2.86
N ILE A 101 9.01 -4.86 1.65
CA ILE A 101 7.79 -4.25 1.11
C ILE A 101 6.63 -5.26 1.17
N VAL A 102 6.90 -6.50 0.75
CA VAL A 102 5.89 -7.54 0.66
C VAL A 102 5.33 -7.98 2.02
N ASP A 103 6.08 -7.82 3.10
CA ASP A 103 5.66 -8.28 4.43
C ASP A 103 4.92 -7.21 5.24
N TYR A 104 5.09 -5.94 4.88
CA TYR A 104 4.48 -4.83 5.60
C TYR A 104 3.44 -4.12 4.75
N ILE A 105 3.80 -3.75 3.51
CA ILE A 105 2.96 -2.90 2.68
C ILE A 105 1.80 -3.68 2.09
N VAL A 106 2.04 -4.90 1.59
CA VAL A 106 0.97 -5.71 0.95
C VAL A 106 -0.13 -6.09 1.94
N PRO A 107 0.17 -6.54 3.18
CA PRO A 107 -0.86 -6.74 4.20
C PRO A 107 -1.62 -5.46 4.56
N TRP A 108 -0.94 -4.30 4.64
CA TRP A 108 -1.63 -3.04 4.89
C TRP A 108 -2.51 -2.58 3.72
N ILE A 109 -2.15 -2.89 2.47
CA ILE A 109 -3.04 -2.69 1.32
C ILE A 109 -4.32 -3.50 1.52
N ALA A 110 -4.22 -4.78 1.89
CA ALA A 110 -5.38 -5.63 2.16
C ALA A 110 -6.26 -5.05 3.26
N LEU A 111 -5.64 -4.65 4.39
CA LEU A 111 -6.34 -4.10 5.54
C LEU A 111 -7.05 -2.79 5.21
N TRP A 112 -6.38 -1.89 4.48
CA TRP A 112 -6.98 -0.64 4.03
C TRP A 112 -8.17 -0.91 3.10
N LEU A 113 -8.03 -1.83 2.15
CA LEU A 113 -9.11 -2.20 1.23
C LEU A 113 -10.30 -2.86 1.95
N PHE A 114 -10.06 -3.67 2.97
CA PHE A 114 -11.12 -4.23 3.81
C PHE A 114 -11.96 -3.13 4.47
N PHE A 115 -11.31 -2.12 5.07
CA PHE A 115 -12.03 -0.99 5.67
C PHE A 115 -12.64 -0.05 4.64
N TYR A 116 -12.02 0.06 3.47
CA TYR A 116 -12.58 0.77 2.33
C TYR A 116 -13.90 0.15 1.87
N GLU A 117 -13.98 -1.18 1.73
CA GLU A 117 -15.22 -1.86 1.35
C GLU A 117 -16.35 -1.60 2.36
N ILE A 118 -16.04 -1.62 3.67
CA ILE A 118 -17.01 -1.28 4.73
C ILE A 118 -17.45 0.18 4.63
N TRP A 119 -16.50 1.10 4.45
CA TRP A 119 -16.79 2.52 4.29
C TRP A 119 -17.62 2.77 3.03
N PHE A 120 -17.32 2.07 1.94
CA PHE A 120 -18.01 2.24 0.66
C PHE A 120 -19.50 1.89 0.76
N VAL A 121 -19.85 0.90 1.58
CA VAL A 121 -21.23 0.47 1.82
C VAL A 121 -21.92 1.34 2.88
N THR A 122 -21.22 1.68 3.96
CA THR A 122 -21.84 2.26 5.16
C THR A 122 -21.66 3.77 5.30
N GLY A 123 -20.74 4.37 4.55
CA GLY A 123 -20.28 5.75 4.70
C GLY A 123 -19.47 6.02 5.98
N ASN A 124 -19.11 4.98 6.75
CA ASN A 124 -18.42 5.11 8.03
C ASN A 124 -17.08 4.36 8.01
N TRP A 125 -15.98 5.08 8.24
CA TRP A 125 -14.64 4.49 8.29
C TRP A 125 -14.43 3.73 9.61
N LYS A 126 -13.87 2.52 9.52
CA LYS A 126 -13.62 1.63 10.68
C LYS A 126 -12.15 1.26 10.87
N GLY A 127 -11.25 1.78 10.03
CA GLY A 127 -9.83 1.41 10.02
C GLY A 127 -8.95 2.11 11.04
N GLY A 128 -9.48 3.07 11.82
CA GLY A 128 -8.68 3.87 12.75
C GLY A 128 -7.56 4.63 12.03
N GLY A 129 -6.39 4.73 12.69
CA GLY A 129 -5.19 5.36 12.17
C GLY A 129 -4.95 6.78 12.69
N ILE A 130 -3.69 7.21 12.67
CA ILE A 130 -3.29 8.57 13.06
C ILE A 130 -3.25 9.43 11.81
N HIS A 131 -4.08 10.47 11.79
CA HIS A 131 -3.96 11.53 10.82
C HIS A 131 -2.95 12.54 11.38
N PRO A 132 -1.88 12.91 10.65
CA PRO A 132 -1.08 14.05 11.06
C PRO A 132 -2.03 15.23 11.18
N ASN A 133 -2.21 15.76 12.40
CA ASN A 133 -2.95 16.99 12.61
C ASN A 133 -2.32 18.06 11.71
N ASN A 134 -3.17 18.75 10.95
CA ASN A 134 -2.79 19.87 10.09
C ASN A 134 -1.93 20.89 10.84
#